data_AF-H3CSD7-F1
#
_entry.id   AF-H3CSD7-F1
#
_cell.length_a   1.000
_cell.length_b   1.000
_cell.length_c   1.000
_cell.angle_alpha   90.00
_cell.angle_beta   90.00
_cell.angle_gamma   90.00
#
_symmetry.space_group_name_H-M   'P 1'
#
loop_
_entity.id
_entity.type
_entity.pdbx_description
1 polymer ?
#
loop_
_entity_poly.entity_id
_entity_poly.type
_entity_poly.pdbx_seq_one_letter_code
_entity_poly.pdbx_strand_id
1 'polypeptide(L)'
;MSTHFRSGPAFGLSAEVKSKLAAKYDSQKEEELRLWIEDVTGKRIGDNFMDSLKDGVLLCELINALQPGSVRKINNPSQNWHQ
;
A
#
# COMPACT_ATOMS: atom_id res chain seq x y z
N MET A 1 14.77 -29.38 4.94
CA MET A 1 14.49 -28.19 4.11
C MET A 1 13.03 -28.23 3.69
N SER A 2 12.14 -27.65 4.50
CA SER A 2 10.69 -27.63 4.27
C SER A 2 10.33 -26.37 3.47
N THR A 3 10.14 -26.52 2.16
CA THR A 3 9.65 -25.44 1.31
C THR A 3 8.17 -25.21 1.62
N HIS A 4 7.87 -24.04 2.17
CA HIS A 4 6.52 -23.58 2.44
C HIS A 4 5.77 -23.38 1.11
N PHE A 5 4.77 -24.24 0.84
CA PHE A 5 3.87 -24.13 -0.30
C PHE A 5 2.82 -23.03 -0.05
N ARG A 6 3.24 -21.76 0.10
CA ARG A 6 2.33 -20.63 0.39
C ARG A 6 1.85 -19.87 -0.85
N SER A 7 2.34 -20.19 -2.04
CA SER A 7 1.80 -19.64 -3.28
C SER A 7 1.91 -20.67 -4.40
N GLY A 8 0.78 -21.31 -4.73
CA GLY A 8 0.68 -22.13 -5.94
C GLY A 8 0.89 -21.27 -7.20
N PRO A 9 1.28 -21.90 -8.32
CA PRO A 9 1.62 -21.19 -9.54
C PRO A 9 0.42 -20.40 -10.10
N ALA A 10 0.66 -19.19 -10.60
CA ALA A 10 -0.35 -18.26 -11.07
C ALA A 10 -0.90 -18.67 -12.45
N PHE A 11 -1.71 -19.74 -12.48
CA PHE A 11 -2.43 -20.17 -13.68
C PHE A 11 -3.93 -20.29 -13.39
N GLY A 12 -4.75 -20.18 -14.44
CA GLY A 12 -6.22 -20.25 -14.34
C GLY A 12 -6.85 -19.02 -13.66
N LEU A 13 -7.87 -19.24 -12.83
CA LEU A 13 -8.69 -18.19 -12.20
C LEU A 13 -7.86 -17.13 -11.46
N SER A 14 -6.77 -17.53 -10.80
CA SER A 14 -5.88 -16.61 -10.07
C SER A 14 -5.14 -15.63 -11.00
N ALA A 15 -4.77 -16.08 -12.19
CA ALA A 15 -4.11 -15.23 -13.20
C ALA A 15 -5.11 -14.27 -13.84
N GLU A 16 -6.33 -14.74 -14.14
CA GLU A 16 -7.40 -13.90 -14.67
C GLU A 16 -7.83 -12.80 -13.69
N VAL A 17 -7.94 -13.13 -12.39
CA VAL A 17 -8.26 -12.15 -11.34
C VAL A 17 -7.16 -11.10 -11.22
N LYS A 18 -5.88 -11.50 -11.20
CA LYS A 18 -4.75 -10.55 -11.18
C LYS A 18 -4.75 -9.65 -12.41
N SER A 19 -4.98 -10.21 -13.60
CA SER A 19 -5.05 -9.45 -14.85
C SER A 19 -6.19 -8.43 -14.84
N LYS A 20 -7.39 -8.82 -14.37
CA LYS A 20 -8.53 -7.91 -14.23
C LYS A 20 -8.28 -6.79 -13.21
N LEU A 21 -7.55 -7.07 -12.13
CA LEU A 21 -7.17 -6.05 -11.15
C LEU A 21 -6.14 -5.07 -11.74
N ALA A 22 -5.11 -5.59 -12.41
CA ALA A 22 -4.10 -4.78 -13.09
C ALA A 22 -4.73 -3.90 -14.19
N ALA A 23 -5.72 -4.42 -14.92
CA ALA A 23 -6.43 -3.66 -15.94
C ALA A 23 -7.27 -2.50 -15.38
N LYS A 24 -7.63 -2.53 -14.09
CA LYS A 24 -8.32 -1.42 -13.41
C LYS A 24 -7.36 -0.40 -12.83
N TYR A 25 -6.07 -0.71 -12.79
CA TYR A 25 -5.07 0.19 -12.24
C TYR A 25 -4.83 1.34 -13.21
N ASP A 26 -4.94 2.56 -12.69
CA ASP A 26 -4.83 3.78 -13.46
C ASP A 26 -3.60 4.55 -12.99
N SER A 27 -2.55 4.54 -13.81
CA SER A 27 -1.28 5.21 -13.49
C SER A 27 -1.41 6.72 -13.36
N GLN A 28 -2.39 7.34 -14.03
CA GLN A 28 -2.62 8.77 -13.88
C GLN A 28 -3.19 9.08 -12.49
N LYS A 29 -4.16 8.27 -12.03
CA LYS A 29 -4.70 8.40 -10.67
C LYS A 29 -3.66 8.12 -9.61
N GLU A 30 -2.75 7.18 -9.85
CA GLU A 30 -1.63 6.95 -8.94
C GLU A 30 -0.81 8.23 -8.75
N GLU A 31 -0.45 8.92 -9.84
CA GLU A 31 0.34 10.14 -9.76
C GLU A 31 -0.42 11.29 -9.09
N GLU A 32 -1.70 11.47 -9.43
CA GLU A 32 -2.56 12.46 -8.77
C GLU A 32 -2.66 12.20 -7.25
N LEU A 33 -2.82 10.94 -6.84
CA LEU A 33 -2.84 10.55 -5.44
C LEU A 33 -1.48 10.71 -4.77
N ARG A 34 -0.38 10.39 -5.47
CA ARG A 34 0.98 10.58 -4.97
C ARG A 34 1.17 12.04 -4.58
N LEU A 35 0.96 12.95 -5.54
CA LEU A 35 1.14 14.38 -5.33
C LEU A 35 0.23 14.92 -4.22
N TRP A 36 -1.03 14.50 -4.19
CA TRP A 36 -1.98 14.94 -3.16
C TRP A 36 -1.59 14.47 -1.76
N ILE A 37 -1.17 13.20 -1.61
CA ILE A 37 -0.72 12.68 -0.31
C ILE A 37 0.56 13.40 0.14
N GLU A 38 1.52 13.63 -0.77
CA GLU A 38 2.74 14.37 -0.43
C GLU A 38 2.44 15.80 0.02
N ASP A 39 1.51 16.49 -0.65
CA ASP A 39 1.08 17.85 -0.31
C ASP A 39 0.38 17.92 1.05
N VAL A 40 -0.55 17.00 1.32
CA VAL A 40 -1.32 16.97 2.58
C VAL A 40 -0.45 16.54 3.77
N THR A 41 0.45 15.58 3.58
CA THR A 41 1.26 15.03 4.68
C THR A 41 2.63 15.70 4.83
N GLY A 42 3.09 16.41 3.81
CA GLY A 42 4.46 16.94 3.73
C GLY A 42 5.55 15.86 3.61
N LYS A 43 5.17 14.61 3.32
CA LYS A 43 6.09 13.47 3.23
C LYS A 43 6.24 13.00 1.79
N ARG A 44 7.43 12.52 1.46
CA ARG A 44 7.71 11.97 0.13
C ARG A 44 7.31 10.51 0.03
N ILE A 45 6.62 10.17 -1.04
CA ILE A 45 6.33 8.80 -1.44
C ILE A 45 7.51 8.32 -2.31
N GLY A 46 8.01 7.12 -2.05
CA GLY A 46 9.09 6.53 -2.83
C GLY A 46 8.65 6.15 -4.25
N ASP A 47 9.62 5.70 -5.05
CA ASP A 47 9.38 5.31 -6.45
C ASP A 47 8.26 4.29 -6.59
N ASN A 48 8.18 3.33 -5.66
CA ASN A 48 7.06 2.40 -5.56
C ASN A 48 5.96 2.95 -4.63
N PHE A 49 4.86 3.39 -5.24
CA PHE A 49 3.68 3.89 -4.54
C PHE A 49 3.12 2.88 -3.55
N MET A 50 2.94 1.62 -3.98
CA MET A 50 2.33 0.57 -3.17
C MET A 50 3.20 0.18 -1.98
N ASP A 51 4.52 0.09 -2.17
CA ASP A 51 5.44 -0.24 -1.06
C ASP A 51 5.49 0.90 -0.03
N SER A 52 5.39 2.15 -0.47
CA SER A 52 5.39 3.32 0.43
C SER A 52 4.13 3.40 1.31
N LEU A 53 3.03 2.79 0.89
CA LEU A 53 1.77 2.76 1.66
C LEU A 53 1.59 1.47 2.47
N LYS A 54 2.47 0.49 2.27
CA LYS A 54 2.28 -0.89 2.74
C LYS A 54 2.37 -1.05 4.25
N ASP A 55 3.22 -0.26 4.92
CA ASP A 55 3.34 -0.28 6.38
C ASP A 55 2.16 0.42 7.09
N GLY A 56 1.34 1.17 6.34
CA GLY A 56 0.17 1.89 6.82
C GLY A 56 0.48 3.19 7.57
N VAL A 57 1.76 3.51 7.83
CA VAL A 57 2.17 4.70 8.60
C VAL A 57 1.72 5.97 7.88
N LEU A 58 2.04 6.07 6.58
CA LEU A 58 1.68 7.24 5.78
C LEU A 58 0.16 7.43 5.67
N LEU A 59 -0.59 6.33 5.62
CA LEU A 59 -2.07 6.38 5.58
C LEU A 59 -2.65 6.86 6.91
N CYS A 60 -2.08 6.44 8.04
CA CYS A 60 -2.47 6.94 9.36
C CYS A 60 -2.16 8.43 9.54
N GLU A 61 -1.05 8.90 8.98
CA GLU A 61 -0.69 10.32 9.02
C GLU A 61 -1.58 11.15 8.11
N LEU A 62 -1.89 10.66 6.91
CA LEU A 62 -2.81 11.28 5.97
C LEU A 62 -4.18 11.55 6.62
N ILE A 63 -4.78 10.54 7.26
CA ILE A 63 -6.09 10.74 7.89
C ILE A 63 -6.01 11.68 9.09
N ASN A 64 -4.90 11.70 9.82
CA ASN A 64 -4.68 12.64 10.92
C ASN A 64 -4.47 14.09 10.45
N ALA A 65 -3.88 14.28 9.27
CA ALA A 65 -3.75 15.60 8.64
C ALA A 65 -5.11 16.15 8.19
N LEU A 66 -5.98 15.28 7.64
CA LEU A 66 -7.34 15.66 7.22
C LEU A 66 -8.29 15.88 8.40
N GLN A 67 -8.23 15.00 9.39
CA GLN A 67 -9.06 15.06 10.59
C GLN A 67 -8.19 14.76 11.82
N PRO A 68 -7.81 15.79 12.58
CA PRO A 68 -6.99 15.63 13.78
C PRO A 68 -7.60 14.63 14.76
N GLY A 69 -6.78 13.69 15.25
CA GLY A 69 -7.17 12.70 16.25
C GLY A 69 -7.87 11.45 15.71
N SER A 70 -7.94 11.27 14.38
CA SER A 70 -8.53 10.06 13.75
C SER A 70 -7.80 8.78 14.14
N VAL A 71 -6.46 8.81 14.16
CA VAL A 71 -5.59 7.73 14.62
C VAL A 71 -4.83 8.21 15.85
N ARG A 72 -5.18 7.65 17.01
CA ARG A 72 -4.62 8.04 18.32
C ARG A 72 -3.15 7.67 18.48
N LYS A 73 -2.73 6.54 17.91
CA LYS A 73 -1.35 6.04 17.97
C LYS A 73 -1.00 5.37 16.65
N ILE A 74 0.09 5.81 16.04
CA ILE A 74 0.66 5.21 14.84
C ILE A 74 1.78 4.28 15.29
N ASN A 75 1.72 3.03 14.85
CA ASN A 75 2.79 2.06 15.09
C ASN A 75 3.74 2.07 13.91
N ASN A 76 5.04 2.06 14.15
CA ASN A 76 6.06 1.90 13.12
C ASN A 76 6.57 0.46 13.18
N PRO A 77 5.92 -0.49 12.47
CA PRO A 77 6.33 -1.88 12.53
C PRO A 77 7.70 -2.06 11.87
N SER A 78 8.70 -2.47 12.66
CA SER A 78 9.98 -2.98 12.13
C SER A 78 9.88 -4.43 11.63
N GLN A 79 8.79 -5.12 11.95
CA GLN A 79 8.50 -6.50 11.55
C GLN A 79 7.07 -6.61 11.03
N ASN A 80 6.90 -7.38 9.96
CA ASN A 80 5.59 -7.89 9.57
C ASN A 80 5.15 -8.90 10.63
N TRP A 81 4.02 -8.65 11.28
CA TRP A 81 3.46 -9.54 12.33
C TRP A 81 3.13 -10.97 11.84
N HIS A 82 3.09 -11.16 10.51
CA HIS A 82 2.89 -12.44 9.84
C HIS A 82 4.19 -13.19 9.49
N GLN A 83 5.36 -12.62 9.77
CA GLN A 83 6.66 -13.26 9.56
C GLN A 83 7.21 -13.87 10.85
#